data_AF-A0A4Y2SDD0-F1
#
_entry.id   AF-A0A4Y2SDD0-F1
#
_cell.length_a   1.000
_cell.length_b   1.000
_cell.length_c   1.000
_cell.angle_alpha   90.00
_cell.angle_beta   90.00
_cell.angle_gamma   90.00
#
_symmetry.space_group_name_H-M   'P 1'
#
loop_
_entity.id
_entity.type
_entity.pdbx_description
1 polymer ?
#
loop_
_entity_poly.entity_id
_entity_poly.type
_entity_poly.pdbx_seq_one_letter_code
_entity_poly.pdbx_strand_id
1 'polypeptide(L)'
;MYWLAASWEKIKPETIKNSWHNILTTKDIKDNNKKKENQDHFEIKYTVLKLSGCEEATDNCIKEWLYGDEEEEITDDAISCMITEEEIDETEDLNDEREKIISHAEDMAVLDVVLRYIEQQPDALSHNVLVLKSL
;
A
#
# COMPACT_ATOMS: atom_id res chain seq x y z
N MET A 1 -17.62 20.66 -10.17
CA MET A 1 -16.93 20.08 -11.36
C MET A 1 -17.78 20.06 -12.64
N TYR A 2 -18.76 20.95 -12.84
CA TYR A 2 -19.62 20.91 -14.04
C TYR A 2 -18.92 21.44 -15.32
N TRP A 3 -17.95 22.35 -15.15
CA TRP A 3 -17.27 23.00 -16.28
C TRP A 3 -16.32 22.07 -17.06
N LEU A 4 -15.75 21.07 -16.40
CA LEU A 4 -14.91 20.05 -17.05
C LEU A 4 -15.74 19.16 -17.98
N ALA A 5 -16.89 18.68 -17.51
CA ALA A 5 -17.81 17.86 -18.31
C ALA A 5 -18.34 18.63 -19.53
N ALA A 6 -18.79 19.88 -19.35
CA ALA A 6 -19.30 20.72 -20.44
C ALA A 6 -18.23 21.10 -21.48
N SER A 7 -16.94 20.98 -21.14
CA SER A 7 -15.85 21.24 -22.08
C SER A 7 -15.63 20.07 -23.03
N TRP A 8 -15.97 18.84 -22.63
CA TRP A 8 -15.86 17.65 -23.48
C TRP A 8 -16.84 17.66 -24.67
N GLU A 9 -18.03 18.23 -24.50
CA GLU A 9 -19.01 18.36 -25.60
C GLU A 9 -18.54 19.29 -26.73
N LYS A 10 -17.58 20.17 -26.46
CA LYS A 10 -17.03 21.12 -27.44
C LYS A 10 -15.90 20.53 -28.28
N ILE A 11 -15.35 19.39 -27.88
CA ILE A 11 -14.22 18.76 -28.56
C ILE A 11 -14.75 17.85 -29.65
N LYS A 12 -14.25 18.06 -30.87
CA LYS A 12 -14.60 17.21 -32.01
C LYS A 12 -13.91 15.85 -31.90
N PRO A 13 -14.59 14.73 -32.21
CA PRO A 13 -13.99 13.40 -32.19
C PRO A 13 -12.72 13.30 -33.06
N GLU A 14 -12.67 14.04 -34.16
CA GLU A 14 -11.50 14.08 -35.05
C GLU A 14 -10.27 14.68 -34.37
N THR A 15 -10.45 15.65 -33.46
CA THR A 15 -9.35 16.25 -32.70
C THR A 15 -8.75 15.25 -31.74
N ILE A 16 -9.58 14.46 -31.05
CA ILE A 16 -9.14 13.40 -30.14
C ILE A 16 -8.41 12.32 -30.94
N LYS A 17 -9.00 11.86 -32.05
CA LYS A 17 -8.39 10.86 -32.93
C LYS A 17 -7.02 11.29 -33.46
N ASN A 18 -6.90 12.54 -33.93
CA ASN A 18 -5.65 13.06 -34.47
C ASN A 18 -4.60 13.24 -33.36
N SER A 19 -5.01 13.65 -32.16
CA SER A 19 -4.12 13.76 -30.99
C SER A 19 -3.55 12.39 -30.62
N TRP A 20 -4.39 11.37 -30.50
CA TRP A 20 -3.93 10.01 -30.23
C TRP A 20 -3.08 9.44 -31.35
N HIS A 21 -3.45 9.68 -32.60
CA HIS A 21 -2.64 9.23 -33.73
C HIS A 21 -1.24 9.86 -33.69
N ASN A 22 -1.14 11.15 -33.37
CA ASN A 22 0.15 11.83 -33.25
C ASN A 22 0.97 11.21 -32.11
N ILE A 23 0.39 11.02 -30.92
CA ILE A 23 1.07 10.39 -29.77
C ILE A 23 1.58 8.99 -30.13
N LEU A 24 0.74 8.18 -30.79
CA LEU A 24 1.07 6.79 -31.12
C LEU A 24 2.04 6.64 -32.32
N THR A 25 2.12 7.64 -33.19
CA THR A 25 2.97 7.62 -34.38
C THR A 25 4.22 8.48 -34.27
N THR A 26 4.32 9.36 -33.25
CA THR A 26 5.58 9.98 -32.88
C THR A 26 6.58 8.89 -32.55
N LYS A 27 7.68 8.93 -33.32
CA LYS A 27 8.73 7.91 -33.47
C LYS A 27 9.36 7.47 -32.13
N ASP A 28 9.21 8.30 -31.10
CA ASP A 28 9.73 8.10 -29.76
C ASP A 28 9.12 6.88 -29.03
N ILE A 29 7.94 6.39 -29.42
CA ILE A 29 7.40 5.15 -28.80
C ILE A 29 8.13 3.90 -29.32
N LYS A 30 8.57 3.89 -30.58
CA LYS A 30 9.20 2.71 -31.20
C LYS A 30 10.69 2.57 -30.89
N ASP A 31 11.40 3.69 -30.75
CA ASP A 31 12.86 3.67 -30.53
C ASP A 31 13.24 3.59 -29.04
N ASN A 32 12.34 3.94 -28.11
CA ASN A 32 12.61 3.89 -26.67
C ASN A 32 12.61 2.47 -26.07
N ASN A 33 11.89 1.51 -26.65
CA ASN A 33 11.78 0.16 -26.07
C ASN A 33 13.03 -0.71 -26.25
N LYS A 34 14.00 -0.32 -27.08
CA LYS A 34 15.24 -1.11 -27.32
C LYS A 34 16.50 -0.54 -26.69
N LYS A 35 16.44 0.68 -26.12
CA LYS A 35 17.59 1.35 -25.49
C LYS A 35 17.42 1.67 -24.01
N LYS A 36 16.22 1.44 -23.44
CA LYS A 36 15.88 1.93 -22.10
C LYS A 36 16.36 1.08 -20.92
N GLU A 37 16.49 -0.22 -21.09
CA GLU A 37 16.68 -1.12 -19.94
C GLU A 37 17.94 -0.78 -19.11
N ASN A 38 19.04 -0.39 -19.76
CA ASN A 38 20.26 0.04 -19.07
C ASN A 38 20.28 1.53 -18.68
N GLN A 39 19.49 2.36 -19.37
CA GLN A 39 19.36 3.79 -19.09
C GLN A 39 18.51 4.01 -17.82
N ASP A 40 17.41 3.27 -17.70
CA ASP A 40 16.46 3.35 -16.59
C ASP A 40 17.13 2.92 -15.27
N HIS A 41 17.97 1.88 -15.29
CA HIS A 41 18.77 1.47 -14.12
C HIS A 41 19.73 2.57 -13.63
N PHE A 42 20.35 3.32 -14.55
CA PHE A 42 21.25 4.42 -14.20
C PHE A 42 20.50 5.63 -13.62
N GLU A 43 19.32 5.94 -14.16
CA GLU A 43 18.47 7.03 -13.67
C GLU A 43 17.91 6.71 -12.28
N ILE A 44 17.42 5.49 -12.05
CA ILE A 44 16.90 5.06 -10.74
C ILE A 44 18.00 5.04 -9.68
N LYS A 45 19.20 4.57 -10.03
CA LYS A 45 20.34 4.63 -9.12
C LYS A 45 20.68 6.05 -8.69
N TYR A 46 20.73 6.97 -9.64
CA TYR A 46 21.07 8.35 -9.38
C TYR A 46 20.01 9.04 -8.50
N THR A 47 18.72 8.73 -8.68
CA THR A 47 17.66 9.30 -7.85
C THR A 47 17.67 8.74 -6.42
N VAL A 48 17.93 7.44 -6.25
CA VAL A 48 18.05 6.81 -4.92
C VAL A 48 19.18 7.43 -4.13
N LEU A 49 20.37 7.58 -4.72
CA LEU A 49 21.52 8.21 -4.06
C LEU A 49 21.34 9.70 -3.74
N LYS A 50 20.35 10.36 -4.36
CA LYS A 50 20.02 11.77 -4.10
C LYS A 50 19.12 11.94 -2.87
N LEU A 51 18.48 10.87 -2.40
CA LEU A 51 17.68 10.89 -1.17
C LEU A 51 18.62 10.88 0.04
N SER A 52 18.34 11.73 1.03
CA SER A 52 19.12 11.77 2.26
C SER A 52 18.96 10.47 3.04
N GLY A 53 20.08 9.83 3.40
CA GLY A 53 20.09 8.55 4.11
C GLY A 53 20.20 7.32 3.21
N CYS A 54 20.32 7.50 1.89
CA CYS A 54 20.51 6.42 0.94
C CYS A 54 21.94 6.39 0.35
N GLU A 55 22.91 7.07 0.98
CA GLU A 55 24.28 7.20 0.45
C GLU A 55 25.03 5.85 0.37
N GLU A 56 24.63 4.86 1.16
CA GLU A 56 25.19 3.51 1.18
C GLU A 56 24.50 2.54 0.20
N ALA A 57 23.42 2.96 -0.47
CA ALA A 57 22.69 2.10 -1.39
C ALA A 57 23.60 1.61 -2.52
N THR A 58 23.87 0.30 -2.55
CA THR A 58 24.75 -0.29 -3.55
C THR A 58 24.01 -0.61 -4.84
N ASP A 59 24.77 -0.77 -5.93
CA ASP A 59 24.24 -1.22 -7.21
C ASP A 59 23.50 -2.57 -7.10
N ASN A 60 23.96 -3.43 -6.19
CA ASN A 60 23.34 -4.72 -5.93
C ASN A 60 21.96 -4.56 -5.28
N CYS A 61 21.82 -3.66 -4.30
CA CYS A 61 20.54 -3.37 -3.66
C CYS A 61 19.50 -2.88 -4.68
N ILE A 62 19.91 -2.00 -5.59
CA ILE A 62 19.01 -1.46 -6.62
C ILE A 62 18.60 -2.55 -7.62
N LYS A 63 19.53 -3.46 -7.99
CA LYS A 63 19.20 -4.61 -8.84
C LYS A 63 18.23 -5.56 -8.18
N GLU A 64 18.45 -5.86 -6.90
CA GLU A 64 17.56 -6.71 -6.11
C GLU A 64 16.15 -6.12 -6.04
N TRP A 65 15.99 -4.80 -5.91
CA TRP A 65 14.66 -4.17 -5.92
C TRP A 65 13.98 -4.19 -7.29
N LEU A 66 14.75 -4.10 -8.37
CA LEU A 66 14.20 -4.03 -9.72
C LEU A 66 13.85 -5.40 -10.29
N TYR A 67 14.58 -6.43 -9.88
CA TYR A 67 14.51 -7.77 -10.49
C TYR A 67 14.35 -8.90 -9.49
N GLY A 68 14.34 -8.63 -8.17
CA GLY A 68 14.22 -9.65 -7.14
C GLY A 68 12.87 -10.36 -7.12
N ASP A 69 11.82 -9.69 -7.61
CA ASP A 69 10.45 -10.21 -7.63
C ASP A 69 10.09 -10.95 -8.92
N GLU A 70 11.03 -11.08 -9.88
CA GLU A 70 10.74 -11.72 -11.17
C GLU A 70 10.54 -13.24 -11.07
N GLU A 71 10.86 -13.88 -9.95
CA GLU A 71 10.92 -15.34 -9.92
C GLU A 71 9.58 -16.06 -9.72
N GLU A 72 8.54 -15.47 -9.09
CA GLU A 72 7.26 -16.18 -8.91
C GLU A 72 6.03 -15.26 -8.94
N GLU A 73 5.19 -15.41 -9.97
CA GLU A 73 3.82 -14.89 -9.96
C GLU A 73 3.00 -15.71 -8.96
N ILE A 74 2.75 -15.14 -7.78
CA ILE A 74 1.91 -15.77 -6.77
C ILE A 74 0.48 -15.82 -7.31
N THR A 75 0.01 -17.02 -7.63
CA THR A 75 -1.36 -17.25 -8.10
C THR A 75 -2.36 -17.21 -6.96
N ASP A 76 -3.63 -16.88 -7.25
CA ASP A 76 -4.71 -16.89 -6.26
C ASP A 76 -4.82 -18.26 -5.54
N ASP A 77 -4.52 -19.35 -6.23
CA ASP A 77 -4.47 -20.70 -5.66
C ASP A 77 -3.31 -20.85 -4.65
N ALA A 78 -2.13 -20.29 -4.94
CA ALA A 78 -0.99 -20.29 -4.02
C ALA A 78 -1.29 -19.44 -2.77
N ILE A 79 -1.95 -18.29 -2.93
CA ILE A 79 -2.41 -17.45 -1.81
C ILE A 79 -3.42 -18.22 -0.96
N SER A 80 -4.40 -18.87 -1.59
CA SER A 80 -5.40 -19.68 -0.87
C SER A 80 -4.74 -20.84 -0.11
N CYS A 81 -3.75 -21.51 -0.70
CA CYS A 81 -3.02 -22.59 -0.04
C CYS A 81 -2.25 -22.09 1.19
N MET A 82 -1.52 -20.97 1.09
CA MET A 82 -0.79 -20.38 2.21
C MET A 82 -1.71 -20.05 3.39
N ILE A 83 -2.91 -19.52 3.11
CA ILE A 83 -3.90 -19.19 4.14
C ILE A 83 -4.49 -20.47 4.78
N THR A 84 -4.65 -21.55 4.00
CA THR A 84 -5.23 -22.81 4.51
C THR A 84 -4.21 -23.76 5.15
N GLU A 85 -2.93 -23.68 4.78
CA GLU A 85 -1.86 -24.51 5.35
C GLU A 85 -1.44 -24.01 6.74
N GLU A 86 -1.58 -22.70 7.01
CA GLU A 86 -1.34 -22.13 8.35
C GLU A 86 -2.38 -22.58 9.39
N GLU A 87 -3.53 -23.14 8.97
CA GLU A 87 -4.53 -23.72 9.88
C GLU A 87 -4.28 -25.19 10.27
N ILE A 88 -3.25 -25.87 9.75
CA ILE A 88 -3.12 -27.35 9.88
C ILE A 88 -1.87 -27.84 10.66
N ASP A 89 -0.99 -26.97 11.17
CA ASP A 89 0.10 -27.42 12.05
C ASP A 89 0.07 -26.82 13.46
N GLU A 90 -1.02 -27.10 14.19
CA GLU A 90 -1.06 -26.98 15.65
C GLU A 90 -1.50 -28.31 16.28
N THR A 91 -0.77 -29.38 16.00
CA THR A 91 -0.78 -30.58 16.86
C THR A 91 0.61 -30.88 17.42
N GLU A 92 1.24 -29.92 18.09
CA GLU A 92 2.20 -30.26 19.14
C GLU A 92 2.36 -29.10 20.14
N ASP A 93 1.88 -29.35 21.36
CA ASP A 93 2.22 -28.67 22.62
C ASP A 93 1.70 -27.24 22.86
N LEU A 94 0.37 -27.07 22.88
CA LEU A 94 -0.28 -25.90 23.49
C LEU A 94 -0.33 -26.01 25.02
N ASN A 95 0.82 -25.81 25.67
CA ASN A 95 0.90 -25.38 27.06
C ASN A 95 1.33 -23.91 27.22
N ASP A 96 1.16 -23.08 26.19
CA ASP A 96 1.26 -21.63 26.38
C ASP A 96 -0.14 -21.01 26.43
N GLU A 97 -0.26 -20.07 27.35
CA GLU A 97 -1.49 -19.47 27.84
C GLU A 97 -2.39 -19.04 26.68
N ARG A 98 -3.46 -19.81 26.40
CA ARG A 98 -4.50 -19.38 25.45
C ARG A 98 -4.97 -18.00 25.89
N GLU A 99 -4.57 -16.97 25.15
CA GLU A 99 -5.19 -15.66 25.21
C GLU A 99 -6.68 -15.90 25.09
N LYS A 100 -7.39 -15.66 26.20
CA LYS A 100 -8.84 -15.87 26.26
C LYS A 100 -9.41 -15.00 25.14
N ILE A 101 -9.95 -15.61 24.09
CA ILE A 101 -10.66 -14.91 23.02
C ILE A 101 -11.88 -14.25 23.69
N ILE A 102 -11.75 -12.97 24.03
CA ILE A 102 -12.81 -12.19 24.65
C ILE A 102 -13.78 -11.76 23.54
N SER A 103 -15.08 -11.84 23.81
CA SER A 103 -16.10 -11.38 22.87
C SER A 103 -16.10 -9.85 22.79
N HIS A 104 -16.35 -9.28 21.62
CA HIS A 104 -16.49 -7.83 21.44
C HIS A 104 -17.44 -7.19 22.46
N ALA A 105 -18.49 -7.88 22.89
CA ALA A 105 -19.42 -7.37 23.89
C ALA A 105 -18.78 -7.25 25.29
N GLU A 106 -17.88 -8.18 25.63
CA GLU A 106 -17.16 -8.21 26.91
C GLU A 106 -16.04 -7.15 26.90
N ASP A 107 -15.33 -6.98 25.79
CA ASP A 107 -14.33 -5.90 25.62
C ASP A 107 -14.95 -4.50 25.68
N MET A 108 -16.09 -4.30 25.02
CA MET A 108 -16.80 -3.02 25.06
C MET A 108 -17.33 -2.69 26.45
N ALA A 109 -17.74 -3.71 27.22
CA ALA A 109 -18.14 -3.52 28.61
C ALA A 109 -16.95 -3.09 29.49
N VAL A 110 -15.77 -3.67 29.27
CA VAL A 110 -14.53 -3.27 29.98
C VAL A 110 -14.12 -1.85 29.59
N LEU A 111 -14.19 -1.51 28.31
CA LEU A 111 -13.87 -0.17 27.82
C LEU A 111 -14.79 0.90 28.43
N ASP A 112 -16.10 0.65 28.52
CA ASP A 112 -17.04 1.59 29.16
C ASP A 112 -16.71 1.83 30.64
N VAL A 113 -16.32 0.78 31.36
CA VAL A 113 -15.90 0.87 32.77
C VAL A 113 -14.62 1.72 32.90
N VAL A 114 -13.65 1.52 32.01
CA VAL A 114 -12.40 2.29 32.00
C VAL A 114 -12.67 3.77 31.67
N LEU A 115 -13.53 4.06 30.69
CA LEU A 115 -13.91 5.43 30.35
C LEU A 115 -14.57 6.15 31.52
N ARG A 116 -15.48 5.48 32.22
CA ARG A 116 -16.14 6.03 33.42
C ARG A 116 -15.17 6.28 34.56
N TYR A 117 -14.17 5.41 34.73
CA TYR A 117 -13.12 5.58 35.73
C TYR A 117 -12.25 6.81 35.41
N ILE A 118 -11.87 7.00 34.14
CA ILE A 118 -11.10 8.15 33.70
C ILE A 118 -11.89 9.44 33.92
N GLU A 119 -13.19 9.46 33.61
CA GLU A 119 -14.07 10.62 33.87
C GLU A 119 -14.17 11.03 35.34
N GLN A 120 -13.99 10.08 36.27
CA GLN A 120 -14.05 10.33 37.71
C GLN A 120 -12.74 10.85 38.30
N GLN A 121 -11.63 10.83 37.55
CA GLN A 121 -10.35 11.32 38.04
C GLN A 121 -10.32 12.85 38.11
N PRO A 122 -9.74 13.45 39.17
CA PRO A 122 -9.68 14.91 39.32
C PRO A 122 -8.81 15.59 38.24
N ASP A 123 -7.87 14.86 37.65
CA ASP A 123 -6.95 15.33 36.60
C ASP A 123 -7.44 14.99 35.18
N ALA A 124 -8.68 14.50 35.04
CA ALA A 124 -9.23 14.10 33.76
C ALA A 124 -9.46 15.31 32.85
N LEU A 125 -8.66 15.40 31.79
CA LEU A 125 -8.84 16.41 30.76
C LEU A 125 -10.03 16.03 29.87
N SER A 126 -11.05 16.89 29.85
CA SER A 126 -12.31 16.66 29.12
C SER A 126 -12.13 16.34 27.63
N HIS A 127 -11.09 16.89 27.00
CA HIS A 127 -10.81 16.60 25.59
C HIS A 127 -10.32 15.16 25.35
N ASN A 128 -9.56 14.56 26.28
CA ASN A 128 -9.09 13.19 26.16
C ASN A 128 -10.25 12.19 26.25
N VAL A 129 -11.19 12.47 27.16
CA VAL A 129 -12.42 11.67 27.32
C VAL A 129 -13.29 11.73 26.06
N LEU A 130 -13.45 12.93 25.46
CA LEU A 130 -14.24 13.10 24.24
C LEU A 130 -13.63 12.37 23.04
N VAL A 131 -12.30 12.40 22.89
CA VAL A 131 -11.60 11.66 21.83
C VAL A 131 -11.79 10.15 22.01
N LEU A 132 -11.62 9.64 23.23
CA LEU A 132 -11.78 8.21 23.51
C LEU A 132 -13.22 7.71 23.34
N LYS A 133 -14.22 8.57 23.56
CA LYS A 133 -15.65 8.25 23.30
C LYS A 133 -16.05 8.32 21.82
N SER A 134 -15.18 8.86 20.96
CA SER A 134 -15.42 9.00 19.52
C SER A 134 -14.76 7.91 18.66
N LEU A 135 -13.94 7.05 19.29
CA LEU A 135 -13.44 5.80 18.72
C LEU A 135 -14.58 4.78 18.59
#